data_AF-A0A2V9KQK7-F1
#
_entry.id   AF-A0A2V9KQK7-F1
#
_cell.length_a   1.000
_cell.length_b   1.000
_cell.length_c   1.000
_cell.angle_alpha   90.00
_cell.angle_beta   90.00
_cell.angle_gamma   90.00
#
_symmetry.space_group_name_H-M   'P 1'
#
loop_
_entity.id
_entity.type
_entity.pdbx_description
1 polymer ?
#
loop_
_entity_poly.entity_id
_entity_poly.type
_entity_poly.pdbx_seq_one_letter_code
_entity_poly.pdbx_strand_id
1 'polypeptide(L)' 'MPLKEGFKKMNLNVEVKLHTDFKAVTAAQGKSMTAVLLEFIRDYVQKH' A
#
# COMPACT_ATOMS: atom_id res chain seq x y z
N MET A 1 13.23 14.78 -2.25
CA MET A 1 12.37 15.20 -3.39
C MET A 1 11.01 15.58 -2.82
N PRO A 2 10.45 16.75 -3.18
CA PRO A 2 9.09 17.11 -2.78
C PRO A 2 8.07 16.14 -3.40
N LEU A 3 6.91 16.00 -2.75
CA LEU A 3 5.79 15.24 -3.31
C LEU A 3 5.29 15.92 -4.59
N LYS A 4 4.80 15.12 -5.54
CA LYS A 4 4.11 15.63 -6.73
C LYS A 4 2.83 16.34 -6.30
N GLU A 5 2.42 17.36 -7.04
CA GLU A 5 1.14 18.04 -6.83
C GLU A 5 -0.03 17.04 -6.82
N GLY A 6 -0.95 17.19 -5.87
CA GLY A 6 -2.07 16.28 -5.66
C GLY A 6 -1.76 15.01 -4.84
N PHE A 7 -0.50 14.78 -4.42
CA PHE A 7 -0.14 13.64 -3.57
C PHE A 7 0.04 14.06 -2.10
N LYS A 8 -0.54 13.29 -1.18
CA LYS A 8 -0.38 13.46 0.26
C LYS A 8 0.27 12.21 0.88
N LYS A 9 1.24 12.41 1.79
CA LYS A 9 1.89 11.31 2.50
C LYS A 9 0.92 10.71 3.52
N MET A 10 0.80 9.38 3.50
CA MET A 10 0.10 8.61 4.51
C MET A 10 1.13 7.86 5.35
N ASN A 11 1.18 8.17 6.65
CA ASN A 11 2.01 7.43 7.60
C ASN A 11 1.12 6.40 8.31
N LEU A 12 1.51 5.14 8.27
CA LEU A 12 0.77 4.03 8.84
C LEU A 12 1.72 3.22 9.75
N ASN A 13 1.26 2.93 10.96
CA ASN A 13 1.90 1.95 11.81
C ASN A 13 1.16 0.62 11.60
N VAL A 14 1.90 -0.43 11.30
CA VAL A 14 1.38 -1.78 11.11
C VAL A 14 2.20 -2.75 11.93
N GLU A 15 1.60 -3.88 12.30
CA GLU A 15 2.32 -4.95 12.98
C GLU A 15 3.48 -5.46 12.10
N VAL A 16 4.62 -5.73 12.72
CA VAL A 16 5.84 -6.19 12.03
C VAL A 16 5.57 -7.47 11.23
N LYS A 17 4.79 -8.39 11.82
CA LYS A 17 4.41 -9.64 11.15
C LYS A 17 3.58 -9.37 9.90
N LEU A 18 2.55 -8.53 10.02
CA LEU A 18 1.71 -8.15 8.88
C LEU A 18 2.52 -7.50 7.76
N HIS A 19 3.43 -6.58 8.09
CA HIS A 19 4.30 -5.96 7.09
C HIS A 19 5.19 -7.00 6.39
N THR A 20 5.79 -7.92 7.15
CA THR A 20 6.69 -8.95 6.60
C THR A 20 5.94 -9.91 5.69
N ASP A 21 4.76 -10.37 6.12
CA ASP A 21 3.91 -11.26 5.34
C ASP A 21 3.44 -10.56 4.06
N PHE A 22 2.98 -9.30 4.16
CA PHE A 22 2.55 -8.51 3.00
C PHE A 22 3.69 -8.28 2.01
N LYS A 23 4.90 -7.99 2.48
CA LYS A 23 6.10 -7.87 1.63
C LYS A 23 6.40 -9.18 0.90
N ALA A 24 6.37 -10.31 1.59
CA ALA A 24 6.67 -11.61 0.98
C ALA A 24 5.64 -12.00 -0.09
N VAL A 25 4.36 -11.83 0.22
CA VAL A 25 3.27 -12.17 -0.71
C VAL A 25 3.29 -11.28 -1.94
N THR A 26 3.47 -9.97 -1.77
CA THR A 26 3.51 -9.02 -2.90
C THR A 26 4.71 -9.30 -3.81
N ALA A 27 5.89 -9.60 -3.22
CA ALA A 27 7.07 -9.99 -3.97
C ALA A 27 6.88 -11.29 -4.77
N ALA A 28 6.24 -12.31 -4.19
CA ALA A 28 5.95 -13.56 -4.88
C ALA A 28 5.01 -13.37 -6.09
N GLN A 29 4.17 -12.33 -6.06
CA GLN A 29 3.30 -11.94 -7.17
C GLN A 29 3.96 -10.97 -8.16
N GLY A 30 5.22 -10.59 -7.96
CA GLY A 30 5.90 -9.57 -8.77
C GLY A 30 5.31 -8.16 -8.64
N LYS A 31 4.56 -7.89 -7.56
CA LYS A 31 3.90 -6.60 -7.30
C LYS A 31 4.65 -5.81 -6.20
N SER A 32 4.53 -4.48 -6.23
CA SER A 32 4.99 -3.64 -5.13
C SER A 32 3.91 -3.51 -4.05
N MET A 33 4.32 -3.48 -2.77
CA MET A 33 3.42 -3.26 -1.64
C MET A 33 2.56 -2.00 -1.81
N THR A 34 3.15 -0.91 -2.29
CA THR A 34 2.44 0.36 -2.52
C THR A 34 1.35 0.23 -3.59
N ALA A 35 1.62 -0.48 -4.70
CA ALA A 35 0.62 -0.66 -5.74
C ALA A 35 -0.60 -1.43 -5.21
N VAL A 36 -0.36 -2.53 -4.50
CA VAL A 36 -1.43 -3.36 -3.92
C VAL A 36 -2.21 -2.59 -2.85
N LEU A 37 -1.54 -1.82 -1.98
CA LEU A 37 -2.22 -1.03 -0.96
C LEU A 37 -3.13 0.05 -1.58
N LEU A 38 -2.65 0.74 -2.62
CA LEU A 38 -3.43 1.77 -3.32
C LEU A 38 -4.63 1.17 -4.07
N GLU A 39 -4.48 -0.02 -4.65
CA GLU A 39 -5.58 -0.78 -5.26
C GLU A 39 -6.64 -1.09 -4.20
N PHE A 40 -6.24 -1.67 -3.08
CA PHE A 40 -7.16 -1.95 -1.95
C PHE A 40 -7.89 -0.70 -1.43
N ILE A 41 -7.20 0.43 -1.27
CA ILE A 41 -7.82 1.68 -0.82
C ILE A 41 -8.85 2.18 -1.83
N ARG A 42 -8.56 2.11 -3.14
CA ARG A 42 -9.49 2.53 -4.19
C ARG A 42 -10.73 1.63 -4.22
N ASP A 43 -10.53 0.32 -4.18
CA ASP A 43 -11.62 -0.65 -4.19
C ASP A 43 -12.54 -0.47 -2.98
N TYR A 44 -11.95 -0.20 -1.80
CA TYR A 44 -12.70 0.09 -0.58
C TYR A 44 -13.57 1.35 -0.73
N VAL A 45 -13.01 2.44 -1.26
CA VAL A 45 -13.75 3.70 -1.49
C VAL A 45 -14.80 3.55 -2.60
N GLN A 46 -14.59 2.70 -3.60
CA GLN A 46 -15.62 2.45 -4.62
C GLN A 46 -16.81 1.67 -4.06
N LYS A 47 -16.56 0.83 -3.06
CA LYS A 47 -17.59 0.01 -2.42
C LYS A 47 -18.40 0.77 -1.37
N HIS A 48 -17.86 1.85 -0.79
CA HIS A 48 -18.41 2.55 0.37
C HIS A 48 -18.49 4.06 0.13
#